data_AF-A0AA38GF85-F1
#
_entry.id   AF-A0AA38GF85-F1
#
_cell.length_a   1.000
_cell.length_b   1.000
_cell.length_c   1.000
_cell.angle_alpha   90.00
_cell.angle_beta   90.00
_cell.angle_gamma   90.00
#
_symmetry.space_group_name_H-M   'P 1'
#
loop_
_entity.id
_entity.type
_entity.pdbx_description
1 polymer ?
#
loop_
_entity_poly.entity_id
_entity_poly.type
_entity_poly.pdbx_seq_one_letter_code
_entity_poly.pdbx_strand_id
1 'polypeptide(L)'
;FMQDPHELHWKATKRILHYVRGTYTDRIHYHGGVDIDLIGFTDSDWAGDLDRQKSTSGYSFSLGSGPISWSSKKYNAIVMSSTK
;
A
#
# COMPACT_ATOMS: atom_id res chain seq x y z
N PHE A 1 -16.57 4.48 -1.87
CA PHE A 1 -15.77 3.74 -2.85
C PHE A 1 -16.53 2.55 -3.42
N MET A 2 -16.62 1.39 -2.75
CA MET A 2 -17.27 0.19 -3.34
C MET A 2 -18.79 0.29 -3.47
N GLN A 3 -19.45 1.06 -2.58
CA GLN A 3 -20.91 1.20 -2.60
C GLN A 3 -21.40 2.45 -3.32
N ASP A 4 -20.51 3.41 -3.59
CA ASP A 4 -20.84 4.64 -4.31
C ASP A 4 -19.57 5.25 -4.96
N PRO A 5 -19.27 4.88 -6.21
CA PRO A 5 -18.09 5.36 -6.93
C PRO A 5 -18.37 6.68 -7.69
N HIS A 6 -17.92 7.80 -7.13
CA HIS A 6 -17.83 9.09 -7.84
C HIS A 6 -16.75 9.15 -8.95
N GLU A 7 -16.84 10.19 -9.79
CA GLU A 7 -15.93 10.45 -10.92
C GLU A 7 -14.44 10.46 -10.53
N LEU A 8 -14.11 11.00 -9.34
CA LEU A 8 -12.74 10.99 -8.81
C LEU A 8 -12.21 9.57 -8.63
N HIS A 9 -13.04 8.67 -8.11
CA HIS A 9 -12.70 7.26 -7.95
C HIS A 9 -12.45 6.60 -9.31
N TRP A 10 -13.29 6.90 -10.31
CA TRP A 10 -13.14 6.37 -11.66
C TRP A 10 -11.84 6.82 -12.33
N LYS A 11 -11.47 8.11 -12.17
CA LYS A 11 -10.18 8.64 -12.63
C LYS A 11 -9.01 7.92 -11.97
N ALA A 12 -9.07 7.69 -10.65
CA ALA A 12 -8.05 6.95 -9.92
C ALA A 12 -7.93 5.49 -10.42
N THR A 13 -9.05 4.79 -10.61
CA THR A 13 -9.07 3.42 -11.15
C THR A 13 -8.44 3.35 -12.54
N LYS A 14 -8.80 4.26 -13.45
CA LYS A 14 -8.19 4.33 -14.79
C LYS A 14 -6.68 4.54 -14.72
N ARG A 15 -6.21 5.42 -13.83
CA ARG A 15 -4.77 5.66 -13.64
C ARG A 15 -4.04 4.39 -13.20
N ILE A 16 -4.61 3.63 -12.26
CA ILE A 16 -4.04 2.35 -11.81
C ILE A 16 -3.97 1.36 -12.98
N LEU A 17 -5.05 1.21 -13.76
CA LEU A 17 -5.07 0.29 -14.90
C LEU A 17 -4.08 0.69 -16.01
N HIS A 18 -3.95 1.99 -16.30
CA HIS A 18 -2.95 2.49 -17.24
C HIS A 18 -1.53 2.25 -16.74
N TYR A 19 -1.28 2.42 -15.44
CA TYR A 19 0.03 2.11 -14.84
C TYR A 19 0.36 0.62 -15.03
N VAL A 20 -0.55 -0.28 -14.61
CA VAL A 20 -0.36 -1.73 -14.78
C VAL A 20 -0.12 -2.11 -16.25
N ARG A 21 -0.87 -1.51 -17.19
CA ARG A 21 -0.67 -1.74 -18.63
C ARG A 21 0.63 -1.15 -19.15
N GLY A 22 1.11 -0.05 -18.60
CA GLY A 22 2.36 0.60 -19.01
C GLY A 22 3.60 -0.11 -18.47
N THR A 23 3.50 -0.70 -17.28
CA THR A 23 4.62 -1.30 -16.55
C THR A 23 4.56 -2.82 -16.49
N TYR A 24 3.74 -3.48 -17.31
CA TYR A 24 3.58 -4.95 -17.27
C TYR A 24 4.88 -5.71 -17.61
N THR A 25 5.82 -5.07 -18.32
CA THR A 25 7.15 -5.60 -18.62
C THR A 25 8.18 -5.27 -17.55
N ASP A 26 7.88 -4.30 -16.68
CA ASP A 26 8.81 -3.83 -15.68
C ASP A 26 8.98 -4.88 -14.59
N ARG A 27 10.19 -4.96 -14.05
CA ARG A 27 10.56 -5.94 -13.03
C ARG A 27 11.41 -5.27 -11.97
N ILE A 28 11.41 -5.85 -10.78
CA ILE A 28 12.34 -5.47 -9.73
C ILE A 28 13.70 -6.08 -10.10
N HIS A 29 14.71 -5.22 -10.25
CA HIS A 29 16.08 -5.64 -10.54
C HIS A 29 16.91 -5.60 -9.25
N TYR A 30 17.47 -6.75 -8.88
CA TYR A 30 18.43 -6.84 -7.79
C TYR A 30 19.84 -6.79 -8.35
N HIS A 31 20.71 -6.01 -7.72
CA HIS A 31 22.13 -5.93 -8.08
C HIS A 31 23.00 -6.42 -6.93
N GLY A 32 24.12 -7.05 -7.28
CA GLY A 32 25.11 -7.51 -6.30
C GLY A 32 25.88 -6.34 -5.68
N GLY A 33 26.69 -6.65 -4.66
CA GLY A 33 27.56 -5.68 -3.99
C GLY A 33 26.84 -4.78 -2.98
N VAL A 34 25.61 -5.11 -2.61
CA VAL A 34 24.86 -4.49 -1.51
C VAL A 34 24.79 -5.49 -0.36
N ASP A 35 24.94 -5.02 0.87
CA ASP A 35 24.75 -5.83 2.07
C ASP A 35 23.32 -6.39 2.11
N ILE A 36 23.20 -7.68 2.41
CA ILE A 36 21.94 -8.40 2.41
C ILE A 36 21.29 -8.23 3.78
N ASP A 37 20.77 -7.03 4.02
CA ASP A 37 20.03 -6.70 5.23
C ASP A 37 18.52 -6.73 4.98
N LEU A 38 17.79 -7.33 5.93
CA LEU A 38 16.34 -7.33 5.94
C LEU A 38 15.85 -6.06 6.65
N ILE A 39 15.26 -5.15 5.88
CA ILE A 39 14.71 -3.89 6.41
C ILE A 39 13.19 -3.93 6.26
N GLY A 40 12.49 -3.67 7.35
CA GLY A 40 11.02 -3.67 7.40
C GLY A 40 10.47 -2.35 7.89
N PHE A 41 9.45 -1.85 7.20
CA PHE A 41 8.65 -0.70 7.60
C PHE A 41 7.22 -1.15 7.82
N THR A 42 6.60 -0.63 8.88
CA THR A 42 5.17 -0.83 9.17
C THR A 42 4.55 0.52 9.45
N ASP A 43 3.37 0.75 8.88
CA ASP A 43 2.64 1.98 9.06
C ASP A 43 1.17 1.69 9.35
N SER A 44 0.56 2.55 10.16
CA SER A 44 -0.85 2.48 10.48
C SER A 44 -1.41 3.89 10.59
N ASP A 45 -2.22 4.25 9.61
CA ASP A 45 -2.93 5.51 9.59
C ASP A 45 -4.27 5.35 10.31
N TRP A 46 -4.46 6.16 11.36
CA TRP A 46 -5.76 6.38 11.99
C TRP A 46 -6.42 7.61 11.36
N ALA A 47 -7.71 7.51 11.02
CA ALA A 47 -8.51 8.62 10.50
C ALA A 47 -8.11 9.24 9.14
N GLY A 48 -7.32 8.56 8.30
CA GLY A 48 -7.01 9.02 6.93
C GLY A 48 -8.22 9.08 5.97
N ASP A 49 -9.37 8.52 6.38
CA ASP A 49 -10.65 8.59 5.67
C ASP A 49 -11.63 9.43 6.51
N LEU A 50 -11.63 10.76 6.31
CA LEU A 50 -12.50 11.70 7.04
C LEU A 50 -13.99 11.33 6.96
N ASP A 51 -14.41 10.68 5.87
CA ASP A 51 -15.80 10.28 5.65
C ASP A 51 -16.20 9.02 6.42
N ARG A 52 -15.24 8.13 6.75
CA ARG A 52 -15.57 6.78 7.26
C ARG A 52 -14.76 6.31 8.46
N GLN A 53 -13.80 7.09 8.97
CA GLN A 53 -12.93 6.74 10.10
C GLN A 53 -12.32 5.33 9.97
N LYS A 54 -12.00 4.92 8.74
CA LYS A 54 -11.42 3.60 8.47
C LYS A 54 -9.91 3.67 8.55
N SER A 55 -9.33 2.89 9.45
CA SER A 55 -7.87 2.75 9.55
C SER A 55 -7.32 1.93 8.39
N THR A 56 -6.12 2.31 7.94
CA THR A 56 -5.36 1.54 6.96
C THR A 56 -4.05 1.13 7.62
N SER A 57 -3.69 -0.15 7.55
CA SER A 57 -2.36 -0.61 7.96
C SER A 57 -1.60 -1.12 6.74
N GLY A 58 -0.31 -0.84 6.68
CA GLY A 58 0.57 -1.38 5.66
C GLY A 58 1.90 -1.85 6.22
N TYR A 59 2.58 -2.70 5.45
CA TYR A 59 3.98 -3.00 5.67
C TYR A 59 4.72 -3.10 4.34
N SER A 60 6.04 -2.91 4.40
CA SER A 60 6.96 -3.14 3.31
C SER A 60 8.27 -3.69 3.85
N PHE A 61 8.70 -4.83 3.33
CA PHE A 61 9.98 -5.47 3.61
C PHE A 61 10.85 -5.44 2.36
N SER A 62 12.10 -5.01 2.53
CA SER A 62 13.14 -5.03 1.51
C SER A 62 14.33 -5.87 1.94
N LEU A 63 14.99 -6.46 0.96
CA LEU A 63 16.21 -7.24 1.14
C LEU A 63 17.25 -6.75 0.14
N GLY A 64 18.42 -6.34 0.65
CA GLY A 64 19.47 -5.76 -0.19
C GLY A 64 18.96 -4.55 -0.97
N SER A 65 18.93 -4.66 -2.30
CA SER A 65 18.61 -3.53 -3.19
C SER A 65 17.12 -3.36 -3.55
N GLY A 66 16.19 -4.15 -2.98
CA GLY A 66 14.79 -4.07 -3.41
C GLY A 66 13.73 -4.67 -2.48
N PRO A 67 12.45 -4.32 -2.67
CA PRO A 67 11.33 -4.82 -1.87
C PRO A 67 11.02 -6.29 -2.20
N ILE A 68 10.80 -7.12 -1.18
CA ILE A 68 10.48 -8.55 -1.32
C ILE A 68 9.06 -8.90 -0.89
N SER A 69 8.45 -8.10 -0.01
CA SER A 69 7.10 -8.35 0.48
C SER A 69 6.46 -7.05 0.94
N TRP A 70 5.22 -6.80 0.53
CA TRP A 70 4.47 -5.63 0.95
C TRP A 70 2.99 -5.97 1.00
N SER A 71 2.27 -5.28 1.86
CA SER A 71 0.81 -5.37 1.91
C SER A 71 0.23 -4.06 2.41
N SER A 72 -0.97 -3.74 1.94
CA SER A 72 -1.78 -2.66 2.50
C SER A 72 -3.20 -3.20 2.69
N LYS A 73 -3.72 -3.00 3.90
CA LYS A 73 -5.04 -3.48 4.30
C LYS A 73 -5.84 -2.33 4.90
N LYS A 74 -6.99 -2.07 4.29
CA LYS A 74 -8.01 -1.18 4.85
C LYS A 74 -8.94 -1.99 5.74
N TYR A 75 -9.08 -1.58 7.00
CA TYR A 75 -10.01 -2.23 7.92
C TYR A 75 -11.43 -1.68 7.69
N ASN A 76 -12.41 -2.59 7.67
CA ASN A 76 -13.81 -2.23 7.51
C ASN A 76 -14.50 -1.85 8.83
N ALA A 77 -13.89 -2.19 9.97
CA ALA A 77 -14.38 -1.85 11.29
C ALA A 77 -13.74 -0.53 11.77
N ILE A 78 -14.48 0.23 12.58
CA ILE A 78 -13.93 1.33 13.38
C ILE A 78 -12.96 0.68 14.37
N VAL A 79 -11.66 0.88 14.15
CA VAL A 79 -10.64 0.36 15.06
C VAL A 79 -10.44 1.42 16.15
N MET A 80 -10.97 1.16 17.35
CA MET A 80 -10.62 1.94 18.54
C MET A 80 -9.28 1.41 19.07
N SER A 81 -8.27 2.26 19.16
CA SER A 81 -7.02 1.92 19.82
C SER A 81 -7.25 1.76 21.33
N SER A 82 -6.94 0.60 21.90
CA SER A 82 -6.84 0.44 23.35
C SER A 82 -5.36 0.49 23.76
N THR A 83 -4.96 1.57 24.39
CA THR A 83 -3.68 1.68 25.09
C THR A 83 -3.88 1.11 26.51
N LYS A 84 -3.01 0.20 26.95
CA LYS A 84 -2.90 -0.17 28.37
C LYS A 84 -1.83 0.69 29.03
#